data_AF-A0A3S4U301-F1
#
_entry.id   AF-A0A3S4U301-F1
#
_cell.length_a   1.000
_cell.length_b   1.000
_cell.length_c   1.000
_cell.angle_alpha   90.00
_cell.angle_beta   90.00
_cell.angle_gamma   90.00
#
_symmetry.space_group_name_H-M   'P 1'
#
loop_
_entity.id
_entity.type
_entity.pdbx_description
1 polymer ?
#
loop_
_entity_poly.entity_id
_entity_poly.type
_entity_poly.pdbx_seq_one_letter_code
_entity_poly.pdbx_strand_id
1 'polypeptide(L)'
;MYHRHFDLSVASPTLFSVANLQDDGSFNPYNTEFSTIGIVLFMKLPSPGSDLANLKLMIRAAKTLAEDLGGTVLTEDEKIFDDYQEQRYLERV
;
A
#
# COMPACT_ATOMS: atom_id res chain seq x y z
N MET A 1 9.12 7.87 -2.12
CA MET A 1 8.24 6.70 -2.26
C MET A 1 8.92 5.48 -1.65
N TYR A 2 8.17 4.48 -1.18
CA TYR A 2 8.70 3.19 -0.72
C TYR A 2 8.13 2.04 -1.55
N HIS A 3 8.84 0.92 -1.59
CA HIS A 3 8.50 -0.24 -2.42
C HIS A 3 8.60 -1.54 -1.62
N ARG A 4 7.60 -2.42 -1.78
CA ARG A 4 7.71 -3.82 -1.35
C ARG A 4 8.28 -4.63 -2.51
N HIS A 5 9.45 -5.20 -2.29
CA HIS A 5 10.12 -6.06 -3.26
C HIS A 5 9.75 -7.53 -3.07
N PHE A 6 9.88 -8.32 -4.14
CA PHE A 6 9.64 -9.76 -4.14
C PHE A 6 10.57 -10.49 -3.16
N ASP A 7 11.85 -10.08 -3.15
CA ASP A 7 12.86 -10.57 -2.23
C ASP A 7 13.42 -9.43 -1.36
N LEU A 8 14.36 -9.77 -0.46
CA LEU A 8 15.10 -8.79 0.35
C LEU A 8 16.04 -7.88 -0.47
N SER A 9 16.24 -8.18 -1.76
CA SER A 9 17.07 -7.39 -2.66
C SER A 9 16.25 -6.31 -3.37
N VAL A 10 16.74 -5.08 -3.35
CA VAL A 10 16.20 -3.94 -4.12
C VAL A 10 16.28 -4.14 -5.64
N ALA A 11 17.10 -5.08 -6.10
CA ALA A 11 17.17 -5.44 -7.52
C ALA A 11 16.02 -6.37 -7.96
N SER A 12 15.28 -6.96 -7.01
CA SER A 12 14.14 -7.82 -7.33
C SER A 12 12.92 -6.99 -7.77
N PRO A 13 12.00 -7.57 -8.55
CA PRO A 13 10.80 -6.87 -8.98
C PRO A 13 9.97 -6.29 -7.82
N THR A 14 9.40 -5.11 -8.03
CA THR A 14 8.47 -4.49 -7.08
C THR A 14 7.11 -5.17 -7.16
N LEU A 15 6.57 -5.53 -6.00
CA LEU A 15 5.22 -6.06 -5.86
C LEU A 15 4.19 -4.93 -5.81
N PHE A 16 4.35 -4.01 -4.84
CA PHE A 16 3.51 -2.84 -4.68
C PHE A 16 4.32 -1.71 -4.06
N SER A 17 3.77 -0.51 -4.10
CA SER A 17 4.46 0.70 -3.68
C SER A 17 3.58 1.58 -2.80
N VAL A 18 4.22 2.41 -1.99
CA VAL A 18 3.59 3.34 -1.05
C VAL A 18 4.05 4.76 -1.40
N ALA A 19 3.12 5.66 -1.66
CA ALA A 19 3.38 7.08 -1.89
C ALA A 19 2.69 7.93 -0.82
N ASN A 20 3.25 9.12 -0.57
CA ASN A 20 2.59 10.15 0.21
C ASN A 20 1.39 10.71 -0.58
N LEU A 21 0.29 11.08 0.09
CA LEU A 21 -0.81 11.83 -0.56
C LEU A 21 -0.51 13.32 -0.71
N GLN A 22 0.52 13.81 -0.03
CA GLN A 22 0.97 15.20 -0.13
C GLN A 22 2.13 15.36 -1.11
N ASP A 23 2.38 16.62 -1.46
CA ASP A 23 3.46 17.06 -2.35
C ASP A 23 3.44 16.31 -3.69
N ASP A 24 4.57 15.72 -4.09
CA ASP A 24 4.75 14.92 -5.29
C ASP A 24 4.65 13.40 -5.03
N GLY A 25 4.18 13.01 -3.84
CA GLY A 25 4.12 11.62 -3.38
C GLY A 25 5.44 11.04 -2.86
N SER A 26 6.48 11.85 -2.74
CA SER A 26 7.75 11.45 -2.14
C SER A 26 7.75 11.50 -0.60
N PHE A 27 8.80 10.93 -0.02
CA PHE A 27 9.08 11.02 1.41
C PHE A 27 10.49 11.59 1.55
N ASN A 28 10.66 12.62 2.39
CA ASN A 28 11.97 13.18 2.68
C ASN A 28 12.61 12.43 3.87
N PRO A 29 13.64 11.58 3.66
CA PRO A 29 14.24 10.80 4.74
C PRO A 29 15.03 11.65 5.75
N TYR A 30 15.32 12.91 5.42
CA TYR A 30 16.03 13.84 6.30
C TYR A 30 15.08 14.67 7.16
N ASN A 31 13.76 14.61 6.91
CA ASN A 31 12.80 15.28 7.78
C ASN A 31 12.50 14.41 9.01
N THR A 32 12.96 14.86 10.18
CA THR A 32 12.75 14.17 11.45
C THR A 32 11.35 14.37 12.02
N GLU A 33 10.62 15.40 11.58
CA GLU A 33 9.24 15.68 11.97
C GLU A 33 8.32 15.56 10.76
N PHE A 34 8.08 14.31 10.35
CA PHE A 34 7.18 13.99 9.26
C PHE A 34 5.74 13.84 9.74
N SER A 35 4.80 14.49 9.05
CA SER A 35 3.37 14.23 9.16
C SER A 35 2.76 14.23 7.76
N THR A 36 1.66 13.52 7.59
CA THR A 36 0.89 13.51 6.34
C THR A 36 -0.59 13.27 6.64
N ILE A 37 -1.46 13.78 5.77
CA ILE A 37 -2.90 13.46 5.79
C ILE A 37 -3.17 12.00 5.40
N GLY A 38 -2.22 11.33 4.75
CA GLY A 38 -2.33 9.92 4.42
C GLY A 38 -1.31 9.46 3.38
N ILE A 39 -1.37 8.16 3.11
CA ILE A 39 -0.51 7.49 2.14
C ILE A 39 -1.39 6.62 1.24
N VAL A 40 -0.93 6.38 0.02
CA VAL A 40 -1.59 5.48 -0.93
C VAL A 40 -0.72 4.26 -1.18
N LEU A 41 -1.32 3.07 -1.05
CA LEU A 41 -0.73 1.81 -1.47
C LEU A 41 -1.32 1.40 -2.80
N PHE A 42 -0.47 1.07 -3.77
CA PHE A 42 -0.92 0.60 -5.07
C PHE A 42 -0.01 -0.47 -5.66
N MET A 43 -0.64 -1.35 -6.44
CA MET A 43 -0.03 -2.49 -7.11
C MET A 43 -0.33 -2.39 -8.60
N LYS A 44 0.66 -2.69 -9.45
CA LYS A 44 0.46 -2.85 -10.89
C LYS A 44 0.14 -4.31 -11.21
N LEU A 45 -0.79 -4.51 -12.13
CA LEU A 45 -1.16 -5.83 -12.65
C LEU A 45 -0.76 -5.96 -14.13
N PRO A 46 -0.32 -7.15 -14.58
CA PRO A 46 0.03 -8.30 -13.74
C PRO A 46 1.28 -8.00 -12.89
N SER A 47 1.31 -8.57 -11.68
CA SER A 47 2.42 -8.45 -10.74
C SER A 47 3.32 -9.69 -10.80
N PRO A 48 4.57 -9.60 -10.32
CA PRO A 48 5.47 -10.74 -10.25
C PRO A 48 4.92 -11.86 -9.34
N GLY A 49 4.82 -13.08 -9.85
CA GLY A 49 4.33 -14.23 -9.08
C GLY A 49 2.81 -14.33 -9.06
N SER A 50 2.19 -14.19 -7.89
CA SER A 50 0.73 -14.34 -7.72
C SER A 50 0.10 -13.00 -7.34
N ASP A 51 -0.71 -12.47 -8.24
CA ASP A 51 -1.43 -11.21 -8.03
C ASP A 51 -2.32 -11.27 -6.78
N LEU A 52 -3.04 -12.37 -6.58
CA LEU A 52 -3.89 -12.57 -5.41
C LEU A 52 -3.08 -12.59 -4.11
N ALA A 53 -1.93 -13.26 -4.09
CA ALA A 53 -1.06 -13.30 -2.93
C ALA A 53 -0.47 -11.92 -2.62
N ASN A 54 -0.05 -11.19 -3.66
CA ASN A 54 0.52 -9.86 -3.54
C ASN A 54 -0.52 -8.83 -3.09
N LEU A 55 -1.76 -8.93 -3.58
CA LEU A 55 -2.88 -8.10 -3.12
C LEU A 55 -3.16 -8.33 -1.63
N LYS A 56 -3.24 -9.59 -1.19
CA LYS A 56 -3.43 -9.92 0.24
C LYS A 56 -2.30 -9.37 1.10
N LEU A 57 -1.06 -9.43 0.61
CA LEU A 57 0.09 -8.84 1.29
C LEU A 57 -0.02 -7.32 1.40
N MET A 58 -0.46 -6.65 0.32
CA MET A 58 -0.68 -5.20 0.31
C MET A 58 -1.79 -4.78 1.28
N ILE A 59 -2.93 -5.50 1.30
CA ILE A 59 -4.05 -5.25 2.22
C ILE A 59 -3.59 -5.41 3.68
N ARG A 60 -2.85 -6.48 3.97
CA ARG A 60 -2.29 -6.68 5.32
C ARG A 60 -1.37 -5.55 5.73
N ALA A 61 -0.49 -5.09 4.83
CA ALA A 61 0.40 -3.97 5.10
C ALA A 61 -0.39 -2.67 5.37
N ALA A 62 -1.44 -2.39 4.59
CA ALA A 62 -2.31 -1.23 4.82
C ALA A 62 -2.99 -1.27 6.19
N LYS A 63 -3.57 -2.43 6.57
CA LYS A 63 -4.23 -2.62 7.87
C LYS A 63 -3.26 -2.46 9.03
N THR A 64 -2.06 -3.05 8.96
CA THR A 64 -1.02 -2.88 9.98
C THR A 64 -0.58 -1.42 10.12
N LEU A 65 -0.34 -0.70 9.01
CA LEU A 65 0.01 0.72 9.07
C LEU A 65 -1.11 1.57 9.69
N ALA A 66 -2.36 1.28 9.35
CA ALA A 66 -3.50 1.97 9.95
C ALA A 66 -3.60 1.70 11.46
N GLU A 67 -3.39 0.47 11.90
CA GLU A 67 -3.36 0.11 13.33
C GLU A 67 -2.22 0.82 14.08
N ASP A 68 -0.99 0.74 13.56
CA ASP A 68 0.20 1.30 14.19
C ASP A 68 0.18 2.84 14.27
N LEU A 69 -0.44 3.49 13.29
CA LEU A 69 -0.49 4.96 13.18
C LEU A 69 -1.83 5.57 13.63
N GLY A 70 -2.78 4.75 14.09
CA GLY A 70 -4.12 5.21 14.48
C GLY A 70 -4.96 5.76 13.32
N GLY A 71 -4.73 5.25 12.11
CA GLY A 71 -5.42 5.63 10.88
C GLY A 71 -6.61 4.73 10.51
N THR A 72 -7.15 4.91 9.31
CA THR A 72 -8.21 4.07 8.73
C THR A 72 -7.86 3.74 7.28
N VAL A 73 -8.11 2.51 6.87
CA VAL A 73 -7.89 2.09 5.47
C VAL A 73 -9.11 2.48 4.65
N LEU A 74 -8.87 3.13 3.51
CA LEU A 74 -9.90 3.52 2.56
C LEU A 74 -9.69 2.83 1.20
N THR A 75 -10.79 2.68 0.45
CA THR A 75 -10.77 2.25 -0.96
C THR A 75 -10.30 3.38 -1.88
N GLU A 76 -10.18 3.11 -3.18
CA GLU A 76 -9.86 4.11 -4.20
C GLU A 76 -10.91 5.24 -4.31
N ASP A 77 -12.15 4.94 -3.91
CA ASP A 77 -13.27 5.89 -3.84
C ASP A 77 -13.43 6.53 -2.44
N GLU A 78 -12.40 6.50 -1.59
CA GLU A 78 -12.40 7.05 -0.23
C GLU A 78 -13.47 6.46 0.72
N LYS A 79 -13.91 5.22 0.47
CA LYS A 79 -14.84 4.50 1.36
C LYS A 79 -14.08 3.68 2.38
N ILE A 80 -14.68 3.45 3.55
CA ILE A 80 -14.10 2.55 4.57
C ILE A 80 -13.83 1.17 3.95
N PHE A 81 -12.61 0.69 4.12
CA PHE A 81 -12.20 -0.65 3.68
C PHE A 81 -12.60 -1.69 4.73
N ASP A 82 -13.82 -2.21 4.60
CA ASP A 82 -14.38 -3.29 5.41
C ASP A 82 -14.20 -4.66 4.73
N ASP A 83 -14.71 -5.73 5.36
CA ASP A 83 -14.63 -7.10 4.83
C ASP A 83 -15.32 -7.25 3.46
N TYR A 84 -16.35 -6.45 3.19
CA TYR A 84 -17.03 -6.46 1.90
C TYR A 84 -16.15 -5.83 0.81
N GLN A 85 -15.49 -4.71 1.10
CA GLN A 85 -14.53 -4.12 0.17
C GLN A 85 -13.32 -5.02 -0.06
N GLU A 86 -12.83 -5.69 0.98
CA GLU A 86 -11.74 -6.66 0.85
C GLU A 86 -12.11 -7.77 -0.14
N GLN A 87 -13.27 -8.39 0.03
CA GLN A 87 -13.74 -9.43 -0.87
C GLN A 87 -13.86 -8.93 -2.31
N ARG A 88 -14.40 -7.72 -2.52
CA ARG A 88 -14.50 -7.10 -3.85
C ARG A 88 -13.15 -6.89 -4.51
N TYR A 89 -12.11 -6.52 -3.75
CA TYR A 89 -10.76 -6.37 -4.29
C TYR A 89 -10.16 -7.72 -4.69
N LEU A 90 -10.36 -8.75 -3.87
CA LEU A 90 -9.87 -10.10 -4.14
C LEU A 90 -10.51 -10.73 -5.38
N GLU A 91 -11.76 -10.37 -5.71
CA GLU A 91 -12.47 -10.87 -6.90
C GLU A 91 -12.05 -10.17 -8.21
N ARG A 92 -11.38 -9.02 -8.13
CA ARG A 92 -10.90 -8.27 -9.31
C ARG A 92 -9.58 -8.81 -9.86
N VAL A 93 -8.95 -9.72 -9.13
CA VAL A 93 -7.60 -10.25 -9.37
C VAL A 93 -7.67 -11.75 -9.61
#